data_AF-A0A6P3Z5L3-F1
#
_entry.id   AF-A0A6P3Z5L3-F1
#
_cell.length_a   1.000
_cell.length_b   1.000
_cell.length_c   1.000
_cell.angle_alpha   90.00
_cell.angle_beta   90.00
_cell.angle_gamma   90.00
#
_symmetry.space_group_name_H-M   'P 1'
#
loop_
_entity.id
_entity.type
_entity.pdbx_description
1 polymer ?
#
loop_
_entity_poly.entity_id
_entity_poly.type
_entity_poly.pdbx_seq_one_letter_code
_entity_poly.pdbx_strand_id
1 'polypeptide(L)'
;MVATKNGGPVDIHRVLDNGLLVDPHDQQSIADALLKLVSDKHLWARCRLNGLKNIHLFSWPEHCKTYLSRVASCKPRQPQWQSSDSQADNSGSDSPSDSLRDIQDLSLNLKLSLDGDKNEGSATVDNALDTEDALDEKNRVEKAALTLSKGVLGGTQKAGSSEKEDRSSSTNKFPSFKKRKNIFVIAVDSDATSNYIEIIEKIAEAVKKERDSGSIGFILSTALSISEIYPLLTKGGFSPSDFDGFICSSGSELYYPSSNSEDSPSGLPFVVDLDYRSHTEYRWGGEGLRKTLVRWASSVNDKKGEQGKIVSEDESGSTAHCFAFKVKDLALIPPVKELRKLTRIQALRCHLVYSQNGTKLNVIPVLASRAQALRYLYIRWGMDLSKVVVFVGECGDTDYEGLLGGIHKTVMLKGVATEARKLHANRNYPLEDVISFDMPNFAQVEGFKSNDIRTSLGKLGILKG
;
A
#
# COMPACT_ATOMS: atom_id res chain seq x y z
N MET A 1 42.70 1.37 -17.75
CA MET A 1 41.53 0.71 -18.37
C MET A 1 41.09 1.55 -19.57
N VAL A 2 40.69 0.93 -20.68
CA VAL A 2 39.97 1.62 -21.77
C VAL A 2 38.58 1.04 -21.78
N ALA A 3 37.56 1.88 -21.65
CA ALA A 3 36.18 1.44 -21.50
C ALA A 3 35.23 2.28 -22.35
N THR A 4 34.03 1.74 -22.60
CA THR A 4 33.00 2.47 -23.35
C THR A 4 32.53 3.71 -22.59
N LYS A 5 32.36 4.82 -23.31
CA LYS A 5 31.74 6.05 -22.82
C LYS A 5 30.22 5.93 -22.60
N ASN A 6 29.65 4.75 -22.87
CA ASN A 6 28.22 4.46 -22.73
C ASN A 6 27.99 3.42 -21.63
N GLY A 7 27.04 3.68 -20.73
CA GLY A 7 26.59 2.74 -19.69
C GLY A 7 27.46 2.72 -18.43
N GLY A 8 27.40 1.61 -17.69
CA GLY A 8 28.02 1.45 -16.37
C GLY A 8 29.53 1.78 -16.26
N PRO A 9 30.36 1.59 -17.30
CA PRO A 9 31.78 1.96 -17.20
C PRO A 9 32.04 3.46 -16.99
N VAL A 10 31.09 4.32 -17.35
CA VAL A 10 31.17 5.77 -17.09
C VAL A 10 31.15 6.04 -15.59
N ASP A 11 30.27 5.36 -14.84
CA ASP A 11 30.17 5.54 -13.39
C ASP A 11 31.40 4.96 -12.67
N ILE A 12 31.89 3.82 -13.15
CA ILE A 12 33.13 3.21 -12.63
C ILE A 12 34.32 4.14 -12.85
N HIS A 13 34.46 4.70 -14.05
CA HIS A 13 35.53 5.64 -14.37
C HIS A 13 35.41 6.93 -13.56
N ARG A 14 34.21 7.48 -13.38
CA ARG A 14 33.97 8.68 -12.56
C ARG A 14 34.44 8.51 -11.11
N VAL A 15 34.27 7.31 -10.55
CA VAL A 15 34.65 7.02 -9.16
C VAL A 15 36.13 6.62 -9.05
N LEU A 16 36.64 5.81 -9.98
CA LEU A 16 38.01 5.27 -9.88
C LEU A 16 39.08 6.15 -10.52
N ASP A 17 38.74 6.91 -11.56
CA ASP A 17 39.66 7.66 -12.42
C ASP A 17 40.88 6.82 -12.87
N ASN A 18 40.59 5.60 -13.34
CA ASN A 18 41.59 4.56 -13.62
C ASN A 18 41.76 4.26 -15.13
N GLY A 19 41.34 5.17 -16.00
CA GLY A 19 41.31 4.88 -17.43
C GLY A 19 40.87 6.00 -18.37
N LEU A 20 40.50 5.60 -19.58
CA LEU A 20 39.96 6.45 -20.64
C LEU A 20 38.62 5.89 -21.12
N LEU A 21 37.67 6.78 -21.40
CA LEU A 21 36.37 6.45 -21.98
C LEU A 21 36.38 6.70 -23.49
N VAL A 22 35.87 5.75 -24.26
CA VAL A 22 35.94 5.75 -25.73
C VAL A 22 34.59 5.34 -26.33
N ASP A 23 34.28 5.81 -27.53
CA ASP A 23 33.12 5.32 -28.28
C ASP A 23 33.38 3.90 -28.80
N PRO A 24 32.56 2.89 -28.46
CA PRO A 24 32.77 1.54 -28.98
C PRO A 24 32.61 1.42 -30.51
N HIS A 25 31.96 2.38 -31.18
CA HIS A 25 31.80 2.37 -32.64
C HIS A 25 32.97 3.04 -33.39
N ASP A 26 33.88 3.70 -32.68
CA ASP A 26 35.04 4.38 -33.27
C ASP A 26 36.30 3.54 -33.07
N GLN A 27 36.64 2.75 -34.08
CA GLN A 27 37.81 1.88 -34.07
C GLN A 27 39.13 2.66 -33.92
N GLN A 28 39.24 3.87 -34.50
CA GLN A 28 40.45 4.67 -34.41
C GLN A 28 40.63 5.23 -33.00
N SER A 29 39.55 5.73 -32.39
CA SER A 29 39.60 6.22 -31.01
C SER A 29 39.98 5.14 -30.00
N ILE A 30 39.54 3.89 -30.23
CA ILE A 30 39.96 2.75 -29.39
C ILE A 30 41.46 2.49 -29.53
N ALA A 31 41.97 2.45 -30.77
CA ALA A 31 43.39 2.24 -31.03
C ALA A 31 44.25 3.34 -30.41
N ASP A 32 43.86 4.61 -30.56
CA ASP A 32 44.56 5.75 -30.00
C ASP A 32 44.54 5.76 -28.47
N ALA A 33 43.41 5.41 -27.85
CA ALA A 33 43.31 5.32 -26.40
C ALA A 33 44.17 4.20 -25.82
N LEU A 34 44.23 3.04 -26.49
CA LEU A 34 45.12 1.94 -26.10
C LEU A 34 46.58 2.34 -26.28
N LEU A 35 46.94 2.93 -27.41
CA LEU A 35 48.29 3.39 -27.70
C LEU A 35 48.74 4.45 -26.68
N LYS A 36 47.87 5.41 -26.36
CA LYS A 36 48.12 6.46 -25.36
C LYS A 36 48.34 5.88 -23.96
N LEU A 37 47.52 4.92 -23.56
CA LEU A 37 47.63 4.28 -22.24
C LEU A 37 48.88 3.40 -22.10
N VAL A 38 49.40 2.84 -23.21
CA VAL A 38 50.63 2.02 -23.22
C VAL A 38 51.89 2.87 -23.39
N SER A 39 51.82 3.94 -24.19
CA SER A 39 52.99 4.77 -24.52
C SER A 39 53.31 5.78 -23.43
N ASP A 40 52.31 6.33 -22.75
CA ASP A 40 52.50 7.28 -21.64
C ASP A 40 52.60 6.56 -20.29
N LYS A 41 53.84 6.36 -19.83
CA LYS A 41 54.15 5.74 -18.53
C LYS A 41 53.56 6.51 -17.34
N HIS A 42 53.46 7.84 -17.42
CA HIS A 42 52.92 8.66 -16.33
C HIS A 42 51.41 8.50 -16.23
N LEU A 43 50.72 8.54 -17.37
CA LEU A 43 49.28 8.30 -17.41
C LEU A 43 48.93 6.90 -16.89
N TRP A 44 49.64 5.87 -17.35
CA TRP A 44 49.43 4.51 -16.88
C TRP A 44 49.65 4.37 -15.37
N ALA A 45 50.75 4.92 -14.85
CA ALA A 45 51.06 4.85 -13.42
C ALA A 45 49.99 5.57 -12.58
N ARG A 46 49.49 6.71 -13.05
CA ARG A 46 48.38 7.45 -12.42
C ARG A 46 47.10 6.63 -12.40
N CYS A 47 46.68 6.09 -13.55
CA CYS A 47 45.48 5.26 -13.65
C CYS A 47 45.56 4.02 -12.74
N ARG A 48 46.74 3.38 -12.65
CA ARG A 48 46.98 2.25 -11.74
C ARG A 48 46.87 2.67 -10.28
N LEU A 49 47.50 3.78 -9.90
CA LEU A 49 47.49 4.28 -8.54
C LEU A 49 46.10 4.73 -8.10
N ASN A 50 45.38 5.47 -8.97
CA ASN A 50 44.00 5.88 -8.73
C ASN A 50 43.07 4.67 -8.61
N GLY A 51 43.20 3.68 -9.49
CA GLY A 51 42.44 2.43 -9.39
C GLY A 51 42.63 1.72 -8.05
N LEU A 52 43.88 1.54 -7.60
CA LEU A 52 44.19 0.91 -6.31
C LEU A 52 43.72 1.76 -5.12
N LYS A 53 43.89 3.09 -5.20
CA LYS A 53 43.50 4.00 -4.13
C LYS A 53 41.99 4.05 -3.96
N ASN A 54 41.23 4.09 -5.05
CA ASN A 54 39.79 4.35 -5.04
C ASN A 54 38.92 3.09 -5.07
N ILE A 55 39.50 1.89 -5.24
CA ILE A 55 38.73 0.63 -5.32
C ILE A 55 37.87 0.38 -4.08
N HIS A 56 38.30 0.86 -2.91
CA HIS A 56 37.55 0.74 -1.66
C HIS A 56 36.21 1.47 -1.70
N LEU A 57 35.99 2.42 -2.63
CA LEU A 57 34.71 3.10 -2.82
C LEU A 57 33.63 2.15 -3.37
N PHE A 58 34.03 1.03 -3.99
CA PHE A 58 33.13 -0.06 -4.42
C PHE A 58 33.00 -1.16 -3.37
N SER A 59 33.49 -0.94 -2.15
CA SER A 59 33.32 -1.90 -1.05
C SER A 59 31.93 -1.81 -0.44
N TRP A 60 31.46 -2.92 0.13
CA TRP A 60 30.19 -2.97 0.89
C TRP A 60 30.10 -1.89 1.98
N PRO A 61 31.13 -1.66 2.83
CA PRO A 61 31.07 -0.61 3.84
C PRO A 61 30.81 0.79 3.26
N GLU A 62 31.47 1.16 2.16
CA GLU A 62 31.30 2.49 1.57
C GLU A 62 29.95 2.64 0.87
N HIS A 63 29.47 1.57 0.25
CA HIS A 63 28.10 1.49 -0.27
C HIS A 63 27.07 1.71 0.86
N CYS A 64 27.21 1.00 1.99
CA CYS A 64 26.32 1.15 3.14
C CYS A 64 26.35 2.58 3.69
N LYS A 65 27.52 3.21 3.84
CA LYS A 65 27.62 4.60 4.29
C LYS A 65 26.93 5.57 3.35
N THR A 66 27.19 5.48 2.05
CA THR A 66 26.59 6.35 1.03
C THR A 66 25.08 6.19 1.00
N TYR A 67 24.60 4.95 1.12
CA TYR A 67 23.18 4.66 1.20
C TYR A 67 22.55 5.28 2.46
N LEU A 68 23.12 5.03 3.64
CA LEU A 68 22.60 5.55 4.91
C LEU A 68 22.67 7.08 4.98
N SER A 69 23.70 7.72 4.42
CA SER A 69 23.78 9.18 4.36
C SER A 69 22.69 9.77 3.47
N ARG A 70 22.37 9.12 2.34
CA ARG A 70 21.24 9.52 1.49
C ARG A 70 19.91 9.33 2.22
N VAL A 71 19.70 8.19 2.86
CA VAL A 71 18.49 7.94 3.67
C VAL A 71 18.35 8.98 4.77
N ALA A 72 19.43 9.35 5.46
CA ALA A 72 19.42 10.39 6.50
C ALA A 72 19.15 11.79 5.94
N SER A 73 19.59 12.08 4.70
CA SER A 73 19.31 13.36 4.04
C SER A 73 17.85 13.49 3.59
N CYS A 74 17.17 12.36 3.35
CA CYS A 74 15.74 12.33 3.10
C CYS A 74 14.99 12.64 4.41
N LYS A 75 14.50 13.87 4.57
CA LYS A 75 13.56 14.17 5.66
C LYS A 75 12.34 13.26 5.54
N PRO A 76 11.86 12.65 6.65
CA PRO A 76 10.56 11.98 6.62
C PRO A 76 9.50 13.02 6.27
N ARG A 77 9.05 13.00 5.01
CA ARG A 77 7.92 13.81 4.56
C ARG A 77 6.70 13.27 5.29
N GLN A 78 6.30 13.92 6.39
CA GLN A 78 5.00 13.67 6.96
C GLN A 78 3.98 14.28 5.99
N PRO A 79 3.05 13.50 5.43
CA PRO A 79 2.00 14.06 4.60
C PRO A 79 1.22 15.10 5.44
N GLN A 80 1.00 16.28 4.87
CA GLN A 80 0.06 17.23 5.45
C GLN A 80 -1.34 16.65 5.27
N TRP A 81 -1.86 16.09 6.34
CA TRP A 81 -3.22 15.59 6.41
C TRP A 81 -4.18 16.76 6.28
N GLN A 82 -5.21 16.63 5.43
CA GLN A 82 -6.21 17.68 5.27
C GLN A 82 -6.93 17.89 6.60
N SER A 83 -6.55 18.95 7.32
CA SER A 83 -7.30 19.40 8.49
C SER A 83 -8.50 20.16 7.97
N SER A 84 -9.72 19.76 8.38
CA SER A 84 -10.96 20.37 7.92
C SER A 84 -11.09 21.86 8.29
N ASP A 85 -10.22 22.38 9.17
CA ASP A 85 -10.21 23.77 9.63
C ASP A 85 -8.91 24.50 9.28
N SER A 86 -8.55 24.50 8.00
CA SER A 86 -7.55 25.44 7.49
C SER A 86 -8.28 26.44 6.59
N GLN A 87 -8.67 27.59 7.16
CA GLN A 87 -8.68 28.80 6.33
C GLN A 87 -7.30 28.86 5.67
N ALA A 88 -7.30 29.02 4.35
CA ALA A 88 -6.12 29.03 3.53
C ALA A 88 -5.19 30.19 3.92
N ASP A 89 -4.35 29.98 4.93
CA ASP A 89 -3.14 30.76 5.14
C ASP A 89 -2.12 30.28 4.10
N ASN A 90 -2.32 30.75 2.87
CA ASN A 90 -1.31 30.78 1.82
C ASN A 90 -0.16 31.70 2.26
N SER A 91 0.71 31.21 3.12
CA SER A 91 2.02 31.84 3.37
C SER A 91 3.10 30.76 3.57
N GLY A 92 3.35 30.02 2.50
CA GLY A 92 4.46 29.09 2.38
C GLY A 92 4.45 28.49 0.99
N SER A 93 5.27 29.04 0.09
CA SER A 93 5.38 28.60 -1.30
C SER A 93 6.12 27.27 -1.42
N ASP A 94 5.63 26.20 -0.82
CA ASP A 94 6.07 24.84 -1.15
C ASP A 94 5.09 24.25 -2.15
N SER A 95 5.29 24.67 -3.40
CA SER A 95 4.51 24.21 -4.55
C SER A 95 4.70 22.68 -4.73
N PRO A 96 3.65 21.93 -5.11
CA PRO A 96 3.74 20.47 -5.32
C PRO A 96 4.53 20.07 -6.59
N SER A 97 5.26 21.02 -7.21
CA SER A 97 6.10 20.78 -8.39
C SER A 97 7.38 20.00 -8.09
N ASP A 98 7.78 19.91 -6.82
CA ASP A 98 8.98 19.16 -6.40
C ASP A 98 8.78 17.63 -6.45
N SER A 99 7.54 17.17 -6.60
CA SER A 99 7.16 15.74 -6.69
C SER A 99 7.42 15.11 -8.07
N LEU A 100 7.74 15.93 -9.09
CA LEU A 100 7.94 15.46 -10.47
C LEU A 100 9.40 15.43 -10.93
N ARG A 101 10.35 15.94 -10.14
CA ARG A 101 11.78 15.85 -10.50
C ARG A 101 12.33 14.43 -10.36
N ASP A 102 11.88 13.69 -9.35
CA ASP A 102 12.35 12.31 -9.09
C ASP A 102 11.81 11.26 -10.11
N ILE A 103 10.79 11.61 -10.90
CA ILE A 103 10.25 10.71 -11.95
C ILE A 103 11.07 10.81 -13.24
N GLN A 104 11.76 11.94 -13.47
CA GLN A 104 12.66 12.09 -14.62
C GLN A 104 13.98 11.31 -14.42
N ASP A 105 14.37 11.01 -13.19
CA ASP A 105 15.58 10.22 -12.89
C ASP A 105 15.40 8.70 -13.05
N LEU A 106 14.15 8.23 -13.24
CA LEU A 106 13.85 6.82 -13.56
C LEU A 106 13.46 6.61 -15.03
N SER A 107 13.44 7.66 -15.87
CA SER A 107 13.37 7.47 -17.32
C SER A 107 14.72 6.96 -17.82
N LEU A 108 14.89 5.63 -17.73
CA LEU A 108 15.81 4.89 -18.58
C LEU A 108 15.60 5.38 -20.02
N ASN A 109 16.65 5.99 -20.57
CA ASN A 109 16.78 6.39 -21.96
C ASN A 109 16.74 5.16 -22.89
N LEU A 110 15.58 4.51 -23.01
CA LEU A 110 15.24 3.65 -24.13
C LEU A 110 14.74 4.54 -25.26
N LYS A 111 15.69 5.26 -25.87
CA LYS A 111 15.50 5.89 -27.16
C LYS A 111 15.42 4.76 -28.18
N LEU A 112 14.23 4.23 -28.39
CA LEU A 112 13.94 3.36 -29.53
C LEU A 112 14.12 4.22 -30.78
N SER A 113 15.27 4.05 -31.43
CA SER A 113 15.54 4.58 -32.76
C SER A 113 14.63 3.85 -33.75
N LEU A 114 13.46 4.41 -34.01
CA LEU A 114 12.64 4.00 -35.15
C LEU A 114 13.12 4.80 -36.36
N ASP A 115 14.22 4.34 -36.95
CA ASP A 115 14.62 4.74 -38.29
C ASP A 115 14.30 3.55 -39.20
N GLY A 116 13.41 3.78 -40.16
CA GLY A 116 12.76 2.72 -40.93
C GLY A 116 11.86 3.31 -42.01
N ASP A 117 12.52 3.90 -43.00
CA ASP A 117 12.17 4.03 -44.41
C ASP A 117 10.83 4.66 -44.84
N LYS A 118 11.03 5.74 -45.60
CA LYS A 118 10.09 6.38 -46.51
C LYS A 118 9.61 5.39 -47.57
N ASN A 119 8.31 5.36 -47.85
CA ASN A 119 7.88 5.26 -49.24
C ASN A 119 6.56 6.00 -49.49
N GLU A 120 6.53 6.67 -50.64
CA GLU A 120 5.56 7.66 -51.07
C GLU A 120 4.23 7.05 -51.55
N GLY A 121 3.14 7.82 -51.45
CA GLY A 121 1.83 7.42 -51.97
C GLY A 121 0.72 8.44 -51.72
N SER A 122 0.83 9.61 -52.37
CA SER A 122 -0.24 10.56 -52.76
C SER A 122 -1.70 10.24 -52.38
N ALA A 123 -2.33 11.13 -51.59
CA ALA A 123 -3.65 11.70 -51.89
C ALA A 123 -3.93 12.95 -51.04
N THR A 124 -4.04 14.08 -51.72
CA THR A 124 -4.39 15.42 -51.24
C THR A 124 -5.84 15.49 -50.75
N VAL A 125 -6.08 16.07 -49.56
CA VAL A 125 -7.23 16.95 -49.33
C VAL A 125 -6.83 18.03 -48.32
N ASP A 126 -6.71 19.26 -48.81
CA ASP A 126 -6.58 20.46 -48.00
C ASP A 126 -7.88 20.75 -47.25
N ASN A 127 -7.79 21.18 -45.99
CA ASN A 127 -8.57 22.32 -45.50
C ASN A 127 -8.01 22.86 -44.18
N ALA A 128 -7.87 24.18 -44.18
CA ALA A 128 -7.37 25.09 -43.17
C ALA A 128 -7.99 24.93 -41.76
N LEU A 129 -7.19 25.22 -40.72
CA LEU A 129 -7.34 26.40 -39.84
C LEU A 129 -6.50 26.26 -38.56
N ASP A 130 -5.54 27.18 -38.45
CA ASP A 130 -5.02 27.88 -37.27
C ASP A 130 -5.03 27.23 -35.88
N THR A 131 -3.80 27.07 -35.39
CA THR A 131 -3.37 26.80 -34.02
C THR A 131 -3.50 28.03 -33.12
N GLU A 132 -4.60 28.21 -32.38
CA GLU A 132 -4.65 29.00 -31.13
C GLU A 132 -5.88 28.58 -30.29
N ASP A 133 -5.82 27.47 -29.51
CA ASP A 133 -6.92 27.17 -28.55
C ASP A 133 -6.59 26.16 -27.42
N ALA A 134 -5.35 26.14 -26.92
CA ALA A 134 -4.95 25.22 -25.84
C ALA A 134 -4.93 25.84 -24.41
N LEU A 135 -5.13 27.15 -24.28
CA LEU A 135 -5.13 27.83 -22.96
C LEU A 135 -6.52 28.05 -22.36
N ASP A 136 -7.58 28.09 -23.17
CA ASP A 136 -8.92 28.47 -22.69
C ASP A 136 -9.79 27.31 -22.17
N GLU A 137 -9.52 26.06 -22.58
CA GLU A 137 -10.20 24.90 -22.00
C GLU A 137 -9.81 24.65 -20.54
N LYS A 138 -8.55 24.95 -20.16
CA LYS A 138 -8.06 24.77 -18.79
C LYS A 138 -8.71 25.74 -17.81
N ASN A 139 -8.91 27.00 -18.24
CA ASN A 139 -9.56 28.04 -17.45
C ASN A 139 -11.07 27.78 -17.28
N ARG A 140 -11.72 27.15 -18.26
CA ARG A 140 -13.15 26.76 -18.19
C ARG A 140 -13.39 25.62 -17.20
N VAL A 141 -12.49 24.64 -17.14
CA VAL A 141 -12.58 23.52 -16.18
C VAL A 141 -12.32 23.99 -14.75
N GLU A 142 -11.38 24.92 -14.54
CA GLU A 142 -11.15 25.54 -13.22
C GLU A 142 -12.32 26.42 -12.77
N LYS A 143 -12.95 27.19 -13.68
CA LYS A 143 -14.15 27.98 -13.35
C LYS A 143 -15.36 27.10 -13.02
N ALA A 144 -15.52 25.96 -13.69
CA ALA A 144 -16.58 25.00 -13.39
C ALA A 144 -16.39 24.36 -12.00
N ALA A 145 -15.15 23.99 -11.65
CA ALA A 145 -14.82 23.46 -10.33
C ALA A 145 -15.05 24.47 -9.20
N LEU A 146 -14.75 25.75 -9.42
CA LEU A 146 -14.96 26.85 -8.46
C LEU A 146 -16.43 27.26 -8.29
N THR A 147 -17.29 26.97 -9.27
CA THR A 147 -18.73 27.30 -9.20
C THR A 147 -19.50 26.23 -8.41
N LEU A 148 -19.07 24.96 -8.49
CA LEU A 148 -19.62 23.86 -7.68
C LEU A 148 -19.31 24.01 -6.18
N SER A 149 -18.16 24.61 -5.82
CA SER A 149 -17.78 24.80 -4.41
C SER A 149 -18.47 25.99 -3.71
N LYS A 150 -19.18 26.86 -4.45
CA LYS A 150 -19.84 28.07 -3.89
C LYS A 150 -21.36 27.93 -3.69
N GLY A 151 -21.97 26.82 -4.12
CA GLY A 151 -23.42 26.66 -4.13
C GLY A 151 -24.12 26.31 -2.80
N VAL A 152 -23.40 26.18 -1.67
CA VAL A 152 -23.98 25.60 -0.43
C VAL A 152 -23.87 26.52 0.81
N LEU A 153 -23.32 27.72 0.72
CA LEU A 153 -23.20 28.61 1.89
C LEU A 153 -23.76 30.01 1.60
N GLY A 154 -25.08 30.14 1.78
CA GLY A 154 -25.76 31.42 1.92
C GLY A 154 -26.14 31.63 3.40
N GLY A 155 -25.59 32.67 4.04
CA GLY A 155 -25.94 33.02 5.42
C GLY A 155 -25.06 34.11 6.01
N THR A 156 -25.66 35.27 6.21
CA THR A 156 -25.10 36.60 6.53
C THR A 156 -24.28 36.71 7.83
N GLN A 157 -23.29 37.61 7.79
CA GLN A 157 -22.36 38.03 8.86
C GLN A 157 -23.04 38.60 10.13
N LYS A 158 -22.35 38.47 11.28
CA LYS A 158 -22.03 39.62 12.16
C LYS A 158 -20.92 39.31 13.18
N ALA A 159 -19.97 40.24 13.26
CA ALA A 159 -18.79 40.23 14.10
C ALA A 159 -19.09 40.67 15.56
N GLY A 160 -18.29 40.17 16.51
CA GLY A 160 -18.26 40.63 17.89
C GLY A 160 -17.12 39.96 18.66
N SER A 161 -15.97 40.63 18.73
CA SER A 161 -14.78 40.28 19.49
C SER A 161 -15.00 40.38 21.00
N SER A 162 -14.60 39.37 21.78
CA SER A 162 -14.29 39.50 23.21
C SER A 162 -13.48 38.29 23.68
N GLU A 163 -12.31 38.57 24.23
CA GLU A 163 -11.34 37.65 24.82
C GLU A 163 -11.95 36.81 25.96
N LYS A 164 -11.69 35.50 26.01
CA LYS A 164 -11.40 34.73 27.24
C LYS A 164 -11.22 33.21 27.02
N GLU A 165 -10.09 32.75 27.56
CA GLU A 165 -9.84 31.48 28.25
C GLU A 165 -10.00 30.14 27.51
N ASP A 166 -8.85 29.45 27.39
CA ASP A 166 -8.61 28.10 26.92
C ASP A 166 -9.56 27.04 27.52
N ARG A 167 -10.70 26.81 26.87
CA ARG A 167 -11.46 25.55 26.93
C ARG A 167 -12.24 25.32 25.63
N SER A 168 -11.60 24.76 24.61
CA SER A 168 -12.30 24.21 23.44
C SER A 168 -11.81 22.79 23.13
N SER A 169 -12.46 21.81 23.75
CA SER A 169 -12.43 20.41 23.33
C SER A 169 -13.37 20.21 22.14
N SER A 170 -12.97 20.69 20.97
CA SER A 170 -13.67 20.41 19.71
C SER A 170 -12.83 20.95 18.58
N THR A 171 -12.11 20.08 17.87
CA THR A 171 -11.69 20.16 16.45
C THR A 171 -10.53 19.18 16.16
N ASN A 172 -10.81 17.89 16.31
CA ASN A 172 -10.15 16.85 15.52
C ASN A 172 -11.22 15.78 15.29
N LYS A 173 -11.80 15.71 14.09
CA LYS A 173 -12.81 14.71 13.71
C LYS A 173 -12.28 13.26 13.75
N PHE A 174 -10.99 13.09 14.01
CA PHE A 174 -10.33 11.80 14.14
C PHE A 174 -9.89 11.57 15.59
N PRO A 175 -10.09 10.37 16.16
CA PRO A 175 -9.66 10.06 17.52
C PRO A 175 -8.16 10.35 17.67
N SER A 176 -7.81 11.26 18.58
CA SER A 176 -6.39 11.50 18.87
C SER A 176 -5.84 10.33 19.71
N PHE A 177 -5.08 9.44 19.08
CA PHE A 177 -4.47 8.25 19.70
C PHE A 177 -3.42 8.53 20.78
N LYS A 178 -3.18 9.81 21.10
CA LYS A 178 -2.13 10.28 22.02
C LYS A 178 -2.23 9.71 23.45
N LYS A 179 -3.30 8.97 23.79
CA LYS A 179 -3.49 8.30 25.09
C LYS A 179 -3.21 6.79 25.10
N ARG A 180 -3.20 6.10 23.96
CA ARG A 180 -3.01 4.63 23.91
C ARG A 180 -1.52 4.28 23.96
N LYS A 181 -1.14 3.28 24.77
CA LYS A 181 0.25 2.81 24.90
C LYS A 181 0.57 1.69 23.91
N ASN A 182 -0.36 0.74 23.73
CA ASN A 182 -0.22 -0.39 22.81
C ASN A 182 -1.43 -0.46 21.87
N ILE A 183 -1.23 -1.01 20.66
CA ILE A 183 -2.31 -1.14 19.67
C ILE A 183 -2.41 -2.59 19.22
N PHE A 184 -3.61 -3.15 19.31
CA PHE A 184 -3.91 -4.54 19.04
C PHE A 184 -4.67 -4.60 17.72
N VAL A 185 -4.07 -5.21 16.70
CA VAL A 185 -4.67 -5.42 15.39
C VAL A 185 -5.19 -6.85 15.35
N ILE A 186 -6.49 -7.03 15.24
CA ILE A 186 -7.12 -8.35 15.12
C ILE A 186 -7.30 -8.64 13.63
N ALA A 187 -6.42 -9.47 13.05
CA ALA A 187 -6.40 -9.80 11.63
C ALA A 187 -6.67 -11.28 11.38
N VAL A 188 -7.75 -11.79 11.98
CA VAL A 188 -8.11 -13.20 11.94
C VAL A 188 -9.38 -13.39 11.14
N ASP A 189 -9.26 -13.65 9.84
CA ASP A 189 -10.41 -13.98 8.99
C ASP A 189 -10.69 -15.48 9.12
N SER A 190 -11.83 -15.83 9.73
CA SER A 190 -12.32 -17.21 9.87
C SER A 190 -13.57 -17.42 9.05
N ASP A 191 -13.72 -18.62 8.49
CA ASP A 191 -14.84 -19.00 7.63
C ASP A 191 -16.17 -19.02 8.40
N ALA A 192 -16.13 -19.29 9.70
CA ALA A 192 -17.30 -19.32 10.57
C ALA A 192 -17.42 -18.02 11.36
N THR A 193 -18.53 -17.31 11.15
CA THR A 193 -18.90 -16.08 11.86
C THR A 193 -18.85 -16.23 13.39
N SER A 194 -19.24 -17.40 13.92
CA SER A 194 -19.20 -17.68 15.36
C SER A 194 -17.78 -17.64 15.92
N ASN A 195 -16.83 -18.22 15.19
CA ASN A 195 -15.44 -18.29 15.61
C ASN A 195 -14.82 -16.89 15.61
N TYR A 196 -15.18 -16.07 14.63
CA TYR A 196 -14.71 -14.69 14.53
C TYR A 196 -15.05 -13.85 15.77
N ILE A 197 -16.31 -13.90 16.22
CA ILE A 197 -16.76 -13.19 17.41
C ILE A 197 -16.12 -13.75 18.68
N GLU A 198 -16.02 -15.08 18.79
CA GLU A 198 -15.35 -15.73 19.93
C GLU A 198 -13.89 -15.28 20.06
N ILE A 199 -13.17 -15.09 18.95
CA ILE A 199 -11.78 -14.57 18.94
C ILE A 199 -11.71 -13.16 19.50
N ILE A 200 -12.61 -12.28 19.07
CA ILE A 200 -12.67 -10.91 19.56
C ILE A 200 -12.98 -10.92 21.06
N GLU A 201 -13.96 -11.71 21.50
CA GLU A 201 -14.32 -11.84 22.93
C GLU A 201 -13.13 -12.33 23.76
N LYS A 202 -12.44 -13.39 23.34
CA LYS A 202 -11.30 -13.94 24.09
C LYS A 202 -10.13 -12.98 24.17
N ILE A 203 -9.83 -12.26 23.09
CA ILE A 203 -8.77 -11.24 23.10
C ILE A 203 -9.18 -10.09 24.02
N ALA A 204 -10.42 -9.59 23.92
CA ALA A 204 -10.92 -8.51 24.75
C ALA A 204 -10.94 -8.90 26.24
N GLU A 205 -11.34 -10.14 26.57
CA GLU A 205 -11.32 -10.70 27.92
C GLU A 205 -9.90 -10.79 28.48
N ALA A 206 -8.94 -11.26 27.68
CA ALA A 206 -7.54 -11.42 28.10
C ALA A 206 -6.88 -10.10 28.55
N VAL A 207 -7.32 -8.97 27.98
CA VAL A 207 -6.77 -7.63 28.26
C VAL A 207 -7.77 -6.68 28.90
N LYS A 208 -8.83 -7.20 29.54
CA LYS A 208 -9.90 -6.38 30.13
C LYS A 208 -9.38 -5.30 31.09
N LYS A 209 -8.42 -5.63 31.96
CA LYS A 209 -7.84 -4.67 32.94
C LYS A 209 -7.15 -3.49 32.24
N GLU A 210 -6.39 -3.79 31.19
CA GLU A 210 -5.61 -2.83 30.44
C GLU A 210 -6.48 -2.03 29.46
N ARG A 211 -7.56 -2.64 28.96
CA ARG A 211 -8.63 -2.01 28.19
C ARG A 211 -9.36 -0.96 29.01
N ASP A 212 -9.78 -1.30 30.23
CA ASP A 212 -10.49 -0.39 31.15
C ASP A 212 -9.61 0.80 31.57
N SER A 213 -8.28 0.59 31.63
CA SER A 213 -7.31 1.66 31.87
C SER A 213 -7.12 2.61 30.67
N GLY A 214 -7.72 2.29 29.52
CA GLY A 214 -7.55 3.02 28.27
C GLY A 214 -6.18 2.86 27.61
N SER A 215 -5.32 1.97 28.11
CA SER A 215 -3.93 1.82 27.65
C SER A 215 -3.80 1.06 26.31
N ILE A 216 -4.82 0.32 25.89
CA ILE A 216 -4.82 -0.48 24.67
C ILE A 216 -5.85 0.08 23.69
N GLY A 217 -5.46 0.23 22.43
CA GLY A 217 -6.39 0.47 21.33
C GLY A 217 -6.59 -0.76 20.44
N PHE A 218 -7.76 -0.88 19.81
CA PHE A 218 -8.13 -2.03 18.98
C PHE A 218 -8.40 -1.66 17.52
N ILE A 219 -7.67 -2.27 16.59
CA ILE A 219 -7.94 -2.19 15.16
C ILE A 219 -8.47 -3.54 14.69
N LEU A 220 -9.60 -3.56 14.01
CA LEU A 220 -10.09 -4.77 13.36
C LEU A 220 -9.65 -4.79 11.90
N SER A 221 -9.08 -5.89 11.43
CA SER A 221 -8.61 -6.04 10.05
C SER A 221 -9.22 -7.28 9.42
N THR A 222 -10.02 -7.10 8.36
CA THR A 222 -10.80 -8.18 7.74
C THR A 222 -10.91 -8.04 6.23
N ALA A 223 -11.14 -9.18 5.56
CA ALA A 223 -11.53 -9.24 4.16
C ALA A 223 -13.01 -8.88 3.90
N LEU A 224 -13.84 -8.81 4.94
CA LEU A 224 -15.26 -8.47 4.85
C LEU A 224 -15.47 -6.96 4.64
N SER A 225 -16.59 -6.60 4.00
CA SER A 225 -16.99 -5.20 3.86
C SER A 225 -17.53 -4.64 5.18
N ILE A 226 -17.62 -3.31 5.30
CA ILE A 226 -18.16 -2.67 6.50
C ILE A 226 -19.64 -3.06 6.75
N SER A 227 -20.40 -3.26 5.67
CA SER A 227 -21.80 -3.69 5.71
C SER A 227 -21.95 -5.14 6.17
N GLU A 228 -20.95 -5.99 5.92
CA GLU A 228 -20.91 -7.37 6.40
C GLU A 228 -20.47 -7.43 7.86
N ILE A 229 -19.48 -6.63 8.29
CA ILE A 229 -18.92 -6.74 9.64
C ILE A 229 -19.82 -6.13 10.73
N TYR A 230 -20.51 -5.03 10.43
CA TYR A 230 -21.38 -4.36 11.39
C TYR A 230 -22.49 -5.24 11.99
N PRO A 231 -23.29 -5.99 11.21
CA PRO A 231 -24.29 -6.92 11.75
C PRO A 231 -23.64 -8.08 12.55
N LEU A 232 -22.40 -8.46 12.22
CA LEU A 232 -21.69 -9.51 12.97
C LEU A 232 -21.26 -9.02 14.35
N LEU A 233 -20.69 -7.82 14.43
CA LEU A 233 -20.27 -7.22 15.69
C LEU A 233 -21.45 -6.97 16.62
N THR A 234 -22.55 -6.42 16.09
CA THR A 234 -23.77 -6.19 16.87
C THR A 234 -24.40 -7.49 17.36
N LYS A 235 -24.41 -8.56 16.55
CA LYS A 235 -24.83 -9.90 17.00
C LYS A 235 -23.95 -10.46 18.12
N GLY A 236 -22.65 -10.14 18.09
CA GLY A 236 -21.69 -10.46 19.15
C GLY A 236 -21.74 -9.53 20.36
N GLY A 237 -22.67 -8.56 20.41
CA GLY A 237 -22.78 -7.62 21.53
C GLY A 237 -21.69 -6.54 21.59
N PHE A 238 -20.90 -6.37 20.54
CA PHE A 238 -19.88 -5.32 20.46
C PHE A 238 -20.45 -4.03 19.89
N SER A 239 -20.07 -2.90 20.48
CA SER A 239 -20.33 -1.58 19.94
C SER A 239 -19.20 -1.15 18.99
N PRO A 240 -19.49 -0.39 17.91
CA PRO A 240 -18.44 0.17 17.05
C PRO A 240 -17.38 0.97 17.83
N SER A 241 -17.79 1.64 18.90
CA SER A 241 -16.93 2.45 19.77
C SER A 241 -15.96 1.64 20.63
N ASP A 242 -16.11 0.31 20.71
CA ASP A 242 -15.16 -0.58 21.37
C ASP A 242 -13.84 -0.71 20.61
N PHE A 243 -13.85 -0.33 19.33
CA PHE A 243 -12.72 -0.32 18.43
C PHE A 243 -12.30 1.09 18.11
N ASP A 244 -11.05 1.22 17.69
CA ASP A 244 -10.37 2.47 17.40
C ASP A 244 -10.23 2.68 15.87
N GLY A 245 -10.30 1.61 15.08
CA GLY A 245 -10.33 1.66 13.62
C GLY A 245 -10.65 0.30 12.98
N PHE A 246 -11.10 0.34 11.73
CA PHE A 246 -11.50 -0.84 10.96
C PHE A 246 -10.86 -0.80 9.58
N ILE A 247 -10.06 -1.83 9.27
CA ILE A 247 -9.51 -2.13 7.96
C ILE A 247 -10.43 -3.17 7.33
N CYS A 248 -11.19 -2.77 6.31
CA CYS A 248 -12.20 -3.62 5.66
C CYS A 248 -11.81 -3.94 4.22
N SER A 249 -12.56 -4.85 3.60
CA SER A 249 -12.46 -5.15 2.17
C SER A 249 -11.03 -5.53 1.75
N SER A 250 -10.36 -6.35 2.57
CA SER A 250 -8.95 -6.77 2.40
C SER A 250 -7.94 -5.60 2.40
N GLY A 251 -8.30 -4.50 3.06
CA GLY A 251 -7.46 -3.30 3.21
C GLY A 251 -7.64 -2.24 2.13
N SER A 252 -8.69 -2.32 1.30
CA SER A 252 -9.02 -1.25 0.36
C SER A 252 -9.67 -0.03 1.02
N GLU A 253 -10.31 -0.22 2.18
CA GLU A 253 -11.07 0.81 2.86
C GLU A 253 -10.73 0.83 4.35
N LEU A 254 -10.74 2.04 4.91
CA LEU A 254 -10.42 2.33 6.30
C LEU A 254 -11.55 3.15 6.91
N TYR A 255 -12.05 2.69 8.05
CA TYR A 255 -13.17 3.32 8.76
C TYR A 255 -12.80 3.60 10.21
N TYR A 256 -13.38 4.64 10.76
CA TYR A 256 -13.34 4.98 12.17
C TYR A 256 -14.76 4.96 12.76
N PRO A 257 -14.93 4.59 14.03
CA PRO A 257 -16.23 4.67 14.68
C PRO A 257 -16.68 6.13 14.79
N SER A 258 -17.97 6.37 14.61
CA SER A 258 -18.59 7.68 14.81
C SER A 258 -19.83 7.54 15.69
N SER A 259 -20.02 8.52 16.58
CA SER A 259 -21.24 8.62 17.41
C SER A 259 -22.44 9.15 16.64
N ASN A 260 -22.22 9.82 15.50
CA ASN A 260 -23.27 10.40 14.67
C ASN A 260 -23.40 9.61 13.37
N SER A 261 -24.57 9.00 13.16
CA SER A 261 -24.91 8.28 11.92
C SER A 261 -25.22 9.21 10.75
N GLU A 262 -25.43 10.51 11.00
CA GLU A 262 -25.77 11.50 9.96
C GLU A 262 -24.57 11.91 9.09
N ASP A 263 -23.34 11.77 9.60
CA ASP A 263 -22.12 12.12 8.86
C ASP A 263 -21.65 10.99 7.90
N SER A 264 -22.33 9.83 7.88
CA SER A 264 -21.95 8.70 7.04
C SER A 264 -22.82 8.61 5.78
N PRO A 265 -22.23 8.51 4.57
CA PRO A 265 -23.00 8.33 3.33
C PRO A 265 -23.77 7.00 3.28
N SER A 266 -23.50 6.08 4.21
CA SER A 266 -24.14 4.76 4.33
C SER A 266 -25.18 4.65 5.44
N GLY A 267 -25.36 5.71 6.26
CA GLY A 267 -26.22 5.69 7.46
C GLY A 267 -25.72 4.80 8.61
N LEU A 268 -24.51 4.24 8.48
CA LEU A 268 -23.87 3.42 9.52
C LEU A 268 -23.05 4.30 10.48
N PRO A 269 -22.79 3.84 11.72
CA PRO A 269 -22.00 4.58 12.73
C PRO A 269 -20.49 4.56 12.44
N PHE A 270 -20.09 4.78 11.19
CA PHE A 270 -18.71 4.77 10.74
C PHE A 270 -18.41 5.93 9.79
N VAL A 271 -17.22 6.50 9.92
CA VAL A 271 -16.67 7.53 9.04
C VAL A 271 -15.51 6.93 8.24
N VAL A 272 -15.55 7.10 6.92
CA VAL A 272 -14.49 6.67 6.00
C VAL A 272 -13.29 7.61 6.10
N ASP A 273 -12.08 7.08 6.10
CA ASP A 273 -10.86 7.88 5.92
C ASP A 273 -10.74 8.32 4.44
N LEU A 274 -11.09 9.58 4.17
CA LEU A 274 -11.07 10.14 2.82
C LEU A 274 -9.65 10.27 2.26
N ASP A 275 -8.65 10.54 3.09
CA ASP A 275 -7.26 10.65 2.68
C ASP A 275 -6.72 9.27 2.24
N TYR A 276 -7.06 8.22 2.99
CA TYR A 276 -6.74 6.84 2.61
C TYR A 276 -7.45 6.43 1.32
N ARG A 277 -8.72 6.82 1.17
CA ARG A 277 -9.49 6.57 -0.05
C ARG A 277 -8.83 7.21 -1.27
N SER A 278 -8.41 8.47 -1.18
CA SER A 278 -7.68 9.13 -2.28
C SER A 278 -6.33 8.44 -2.57
N HIS A 279 -5.67 7.89 -1.56
CA HIS A 279 -4.45 7.10 -1.74
C HIS A 279 -4.71 5.80 -2.51
N THR A 280 -5.76 5.05 -2.16
CA THR A 280 -6.09 3.78 -2.82
C THR A 280 -6.74 3.96 -4.20
N GLU A 281 -7.40 5.10 -4.44
CA GLU A 281 -8.00 5.45 -5.73
C GLU A 281 -6.95 5.67 -6.84
N TYR A 282 -5.71 6.00 -6.47
CA TYR A 282 -4.65 6.28 -7.44
C TYR A 282 -4.45 5.11 -8.42
N ARG A 283 -4.85 5.33 -9.68
CA ARG A 283 -4.77 4.38 -10.80
C ARG A 283 -5.60 3.10 -10.62
N TRP A 284 -6.67 3.14 -9.83
CA TRP A 284 -7.54 1.98 -9.55
C TRP A 284 -8.33 1.46 -10.78
N GLY A 285 -8.59 2.29 -11.78
CA GLY A 285 -9.25 1.86 -13.03
C GLY A 285 -10.77 1.68 -12.95
N GLY A 286 -11.34 1.56 -11.74
CA GLY A 286 -12.77 1.68 -11.46
C GLY A 286 -13.66 0.79 -12.33
N GLU A 287 -14.70 1.36 -12.94
CA GLU A 287 -15.70 0.62 -13.73
C GLU A 287 -15.11 -0.09 -14.97
N GLY A 288 -14.05 0.47 -15.56
CA GLY A 288 -13.38 -0.18 -16.70
C GLY A 288 -12.72 -1.50 -16.30
N LEU A 289 -12.13 -1.54 -15.09
CA LEU A 289 -11.60 -2.77 -14.51
C LEU A 289 -12.72 -3.75 -14.18
N ARG A 290 -13.80 -3.27 -13.54
CA ARG A 290 -14.97 -4.08 -13.19
C ARG A 290 -15.55 -4.80 -14.41
N LYS A 291 -15.81 -4.09 -15.52
CA LYS A 291 -16.32 -4.68 -16.77
C LYS A 291 -15.40 -5.77 -17.32
N THR A 292 -14.10 -5.59 -17.22
CA THR A 292 -13.12 -6.59 -17.66
C THR A 292 -13.15 -7.83 -16.77
N LEU A 293 -13.28 -7.66 -15.46
CA LEU A 293 -13.40 -8.76 -14.50
C LEU A 293 -14.72 -9.53 -14.67
N VAL A 294 -15.83 -8.83 -14.91
CA VAL A 294 -17.12 -9.47 -15.22
C VAL A 294 -17.02 -10.29 -16.51
N ARG A 295 -16.38 -9.76 -17.56
CA ARG A 295 -16.13 -10.50 -18.81
C ARG A 295 -15.26 -11.74 -18.56
N TRP A 296 -14.23 -11.62 -17.71
CA TRP A 296 -13.42 -12.76 -17.31
C TRP A 296 -14.25 -13.82 -16.58
N ALA A 297 -15.09 -13.41 -15.62
CA ALA A 297 -15.99 -14.32 -14.89
C ALA A 297 -16.95 -15.06 -15.84
N SER A 298 -17.54 -14.36 -16.81
CA SER A 298 -18.35 -14.98 -17.87
C SER A 298 -17.55 -15.99 -18.69
N SER A 299 -16.33 -15.63 -19.13
CA SER A 299 -15.47 -16.55 -19.90
C SER A 299 -15.09 -17.82 -19.13
N VAL A 300 -14.91 -17.72 -17.80
CA VAL A 300 -14.65 -18.88 -16.94
C VAL A 300 -15.88 -19.79 -16.86
N ASN A 301 -17.08 -19.20 -16.78
CA ASN A 301 -18.33 -19.94 -16.76
C ASN A 301 -18.63 -20.61 -18.11
N ASP A 302 -18.37 -19.94 -19.24
CA ASP A 302 -18.68 -20.43 -20.58
C ASP A 302 -17.80 -21.63 -21.00
N LYS A 303 -16.53 -21.65 -20.58
CA LYS A 303 -15.58 -22.71 -20.92
C LYS A 303 -15.90 -24.07 -20.31
N LYS A 304 -16.80 -24.15 -19.32
CA LYS A 304 -17.05 -25.36 -18.53
C LYS A 304 -18.54 -25.67 -18.37
N GLY A 305 -19.30 -25.39 -19.44
CA GLY A 305 -20.76 -25.44 -19.50
C GLY A 305 -21.38 -26.78 -19.15
N GLU A 306 -21.62 -27.02 -17.85
CA GLU A 306 -22.63 -27.95 -17.32
C GLU A 306 -22.85 -27.83 -15.80
N GLN A 307 -21.98 -27.14 -15.04
CA GLN A 307 -22.08 -27.03 -13.57
C GLN A 307 -22.37 -25.59 -13.06
N GLY A 308 -23.38 -24.93 -13.62
CA GLY A 308 -23.87 -23.63 -13.12
C GLY A 308 -22.83 -22.48 -13.14
N LYS A 309 -23.19 -21.32 -12.55
CA LYS A 309 -22.26 -20.18 -12.41
C LYS A 309 -21.16 -20.52 -11.38
N ILE A 310 -19.92 -20.70 -11.83
CA ILE A 310 -18.72 -20.99 -11.01
C ILE A 310 -18.26 -19.72 -10.29
N VAL A 311 -18.22 -18.61 -11.04
CA VAL A 311 -17.91 -17.27 -10.53
C VAL A 311 -19.10 -16.36 -10.79
N SER A 312 -19.57 -15.69 -9.74
CA SER A 312 -20.61 -14.67 -9.83
C SER A 312 -20.19 -13.42 -9.09
N GLU A 313 -20.55 -12.25 -9.61
CA GLU A 313 -20.32 -10.99 -8.92
C GLU A 313 -21.12 -10.93 -7.61
N ASP A 314 -20.48 -10.42 -6.56
CA ASP A 314 -21.09 -10.20 -5.25
C ASP A 314 -21.32 -8.70 -5.05
N GLU A 315 -22.46 -8.20 -5.52
CA GLU A 315 -22.80 -6.77 -5.44
C GLU A 315 -22.88 -6.29 -3.98
N SER A 316 -23.38 -7.12 -3.06
CA SER A 316 -23.46 -6.77 -1.63
C SER A 316 -22.11 -6.65 -0.93
N GLY A 317 -21.12 -7.43 -1.39
CA GLY A 317 -19.76 -7.42 -0.86
C GLY A 317 -18.84 -6.43 -1.58
N SER A 318 -19.29 -5.88 -2.72
CA SER A 318 -18.52 -4.96 -3.54
C SER A 318 -18.67 -3.52 -3.05
N THR A 319 -17.56 -2.80 -3.05
CA THR A 319 -17.47 -1.39 -2.68
C THR A 319 -16.77 -0.59 -3.77
N ALA A 320 -16.62 0.72 -3.60
CA ALA A 320 -15.98 1.57 -4.59
C ALA A 320 -14.52 1.15 -4.88
N HIS A 321 -13.83 0.61 -3.86
CA HIS A 321 -12.42 0.22 -3.93
C HIS A 321 -12.20 -1.29 -3.74
N CYS A 322 -13.25 -2.10 -3.82
CA CYS A 322 -13.14 -3.56 -3.77
C CYS A 322 -14.23 -4.21 -4.62
N PHE A 323 -13.85 -4.94 -5.66
CA PHE A 323 -14.80 -5.75 -6.43
C PHE A 323 -14.79 -7.18 -5.89
N ALA A 324 -15.92 -7.62 -5.35
CA ALA A 324 -16.07 -8.94 -4.74
C ALA A 324 -16.75 -9.91 -5.70
N PHE A 325 -16.23 -11.14 -5.76
CA PHE A 325 -16.80 -12.23 -6.55
C PHE A 325 -16.97 -13.46 -5.67
N LYS A 326 -18.13 -14.12 -5.76
CA LYS A 326 -18.41 -15.41 -5.15
C LYS A 326 -17.92 -16.54 -6.06
N VAL A 327 -17.21 -17.48 -5.46
CA VAL A 327 -16.59 -18.64 -6.08
C VAL A 327 -17.17 -19.89 -5.44
N LYS A 328 -17.75 -20.78 -6.25
CA LYS A 328 -18.33 -22.04 -5.74
C LYS A 328 -17.30 -23.16 -5.59
N ASP A 329 -16.40 -23.27 -6.57
CA ASP A 329 -15.38 -24.31 -6.57
C ASP A 329 -14.02 -23.72 -6.95
N LEU A 330 -13.09 -23.79 -6.00
CA LEU A 330 -11.72 -23.30 -6.17
C LEU A 330 -10.92 -24.18 -7.13
N ALA A 331 -11.21 -25.48 -7.23
CA ALA A 331 -10.48 -26.40 -8.11
C ALA A 331 -10.72 -26.11 -9.60
N LEU A 332 -11.87 -25.49 -9.92
CA LEU A 332 -12.23 -25.14 -11.29
C LEU A 332 -11.59 -23.84 -11.78
N ILE A 333 -11.00 -23.05 -10.88
CA ILE A 333 -10.41 -21.73 -11.17
C ILE A 333 -8.88 -21.82 -11.10
N PRO A 334 -8.14 -21.10 -11.96
CA PRO A 334 -6.69 -21.04 -11.84
C PRO A 334 -6.25 -20.55 -10.45
N PRO A 335 -5.13 -21.06 -9.92
CA PRO A 335 -4.56 -20.57 -8.67
C PRO A 335 -4.34 -19.05 -8.68
N VAL A 336 -4.38 -18.41 -7.51
CA VAL A 336 -4.24 -16.95 -7.39
C VAL A 336 -2.98 -16.39 -8.07
N LYS A 337 -1.88 -17.16 -8.09
CA LYS A 337 -0.63 -16.77 -8.77
C LYS A 337 -0.82 -16.62 -10.27
N GLU A 338 -1.53 -17.56 -10.90
CA GLU A 338 -1.82 -17.50 -12.34
C GLU A 338 -2.83 -16.38 -12.66
N LEU A 339 -3.83 -16.17 -11.80
CA LEU A 339 -4.72 -15.02 -11.96
C LEU A 339 -3.97 -13.68 -11.85
N ARG A 340 -3.08 -13.53 -10.86
CA ARG A 340 -2.21 -12.36 -10.72
C ARG A 340 -1.29 -12.18 -11.94
N LYS A 341 -0.84 -13.27 -12.56
CA LYS A 341 -0.05 -13.22 -13.79
C LYS A 341 -0.88 -12.74 -14.97
N LEU A 342 -2.10 -13.26 -15.14
CA LEU A 342 -3.02 -12.84 -16.21
C LEU A 342 -3.39 -11.35 -16.10
N THR A 343 -3.71 -10.87 -14.90
CA THR A 343 -4.02 -9.45 -14.71
C THR A 343 -2.81 -8.55 -15.02
N ARG A 344 -1.60 -8.97 -14.65
CA ARG A 344 -0.36 -8.27 -15.01
C ARG A 344 -0.10 -8.24 -16.51
N ILE A 345 -0.31 -9.36 -17.22
CA ILE A 345 -0.15 -9.43 -18.69
C ILE A 345 -1.13 -8.46 -19.38
N GLN A 346 -2.35 -8.34 -18.86
CA GLN A 346 -3.36 -7.40 -19.34
C GLN A 346 -3.16 -5.96 -18.82
N ALA A 347 -2.06 -5.68 -18.13
CA ALA A 347 -1.75 -4.39 -17.51
C ALA A 347 -2.84 -3.87 -16.54
N LEU A 348 -3.65 -4.77 -15.97
CA LEU A 348 -4.66 -4.43 -14.97
C LEU A 348 -3.96 -4.17 -13.63
N ARG A 349 -4.15 -2.96 -13.11
CA ARG A 349 -3.56 -2.50 -11.85
C ARG A 349 -4.44 -2.89 -10.68
N CYS A 350 -4.37 -4.15 -10.27
CA CYS A 350 -5.08 -4.65 -9.10
C CYS A 350 -4.35 -5.79 -8.38
N HIS A 351 -4.76 -6.04 -7.14
CA HIS A 351 -4.43 -7.22 -6.37
C HIS A 351 -5.64 -8.11 -6.21
N LEU A 352 -5.41 -9.42 -6.28
CA LEU A 352 -6.42 -10.44 -6.07
C LEU A 352 -6.15 -11.15 -4.74
N VAL A 353 -7.16 -11.13 -3.88
CA VAL A 353 -7.15 -11.74 -2.55
C VAL A 353 -8.30 -12.73 -2.47
N TYR A 354 -8.00 -14.00 -2.21
CA TYR A 354 -9.03 -14.99 -1.89
C TYR A 354 -9.26 -14.97 -0.40
N SER A 355 -10.54 -14.91 -0.03
CA SER A 355 -11.03 -14.90 1.35
C SER A 355 -12.10 -15.98 1.55
N GLN A 356 -12.48 -16.22 2.81
CA GLN A 356 -13.50 -17.22 3.19
C GLN A 356 -13.21 -18.60 2.59
N ASN A 357 -12.00 -19.13 2.83
CA ASN A 357 -11.52 -20.40 2.28
C ASN A 357 -11.61 -20.53 0.74
N GLY A 358 -11.55 -19.41 0.03
CA GLY A 358 -11.60 -19.38 -1.44
C GLY A 358 -12.99 -19.30 -2.03
N THR A 359 -14.02 -19.14 -1.20
CA THR A 359 -15.39 -18.92 -1.67
C THR A 359 -15.65 -17.46 -2.07
N LYS A 360 -14.76 -16.54 -1.68
CA LYS A 360 -14.83 -15.13 -2.05
C LYS A 360 -13.50 -14.67 -2.63
N LEU A 361 -13.56 -13.89 -3.71
CA LEU A 361 -12.42 -13.30 -4.39
C LEU A 361 -12.61 -11.78 -4.38
N ASN A 362 -11.75 -11.10 -3.62
CA ASN A 362 -11.69 -9.65 -3.55
C ASN A 362 -10.63 -9.15 -4.53
N VAL A 363 -11.02 -8.21 -5.39
CA VAL A 363 -10.09 -7.47 -6.25
C VAL A 363 -9.97 -6.06 -5.69
N ILE A 364 -8.76 -5.68 -5.31
CA ILE A 364 -8.45 -4.42 -4.61
C ILE A 364 -7.36 -3.62 -5.36
N PRO A 365 -7.22 -2.30 -5.12
CA PRO A 365 -6.18 -1.47 -5.72
C PRO A 365 -4.76 -1.99 -5.45
N VAL A 366 -3.82 -1.63 -6.32
CA VAL A 366 -2.38 -1.99 -6.14
C VAL A 366 -1.78 -1.37 -4.88
N LEU A 367 -2.31 -0.23 -4.45
CA LEU A 367 -1.87 0.45 -3.23
C LEU A 367 -2.67 0.03 -1.99
N ALA A 368 -3.58 -0.95 -2.13
CA ALA A 368 -4.39 -1.47 -1.05
C ALA A 368 -3.94 -2.90 -0.66
N SER A 369 -3.78 -3.09 0.64
CA SER A 369 -3.66 -4.39 1.31
C SER A 369 -3.80 -4.19 2.81
N ARG A 370 -4.11 -5.24 3.57
CA ARG A 370 -4.19 -5.14 5.04
C ARG A 370 -2.87 -4.61 5.66
N ALA A 371 -1.73 -5.04 5.11
CA ALA A 371 -0.41 -4.56 5.54
C ALA A 371 -0.13 -3.10 5.15
N GLN A 372 -0.52 -2.67 3.94
CA GLN A 372 -0.39 -1.26 3.52
C GLN A 372 -1.31 -0.34 4.33
N ALA A 373 -2.53 -0.79 4.64
CA ALA A 373 -3.45 -0.06 5.52
C ALA A 373 -2.84 0.13 6.92
N LEU A 374 -2.24 -0.91 7.50
CA LEU A 374 -1.53 -0.79 8.78
C LEU A 374 -0.34 0.17 8.70
N ARG A 375 0.41 0.14 7.58
CA ARG A 375 1.50 1.09 7.33
C ARG A 375 0.99 2.53 7.19
N TYR A 376 -0.14 2.73 6.53
CA TYR A 376 -0.80 4.03 6.43
C TYR A 376 -1.18 4.54 7.81
N LEU A 377 -1.82 3.70 8.64
CA LEU A 377 -2.17 4.03 10.03
C LEU A 377 -0.94 4.40 10.86
N TYR A 378 0.17 3.69 10.70
CA TYR A 378 1.44 4.05 11.35
C TYR A 378 1.85 5.51 11.04
N ILE A 379 1.79 5.92 9.77
CA ILE A 379 2.14 7.29 9.36
C ILE A 379 1.07 8.29 9.82
N ARG A 380 -0.21 7.94 9.67
CA ARG A 380 -1.37 8.80 10.00
C ARG A 380 -1.46 9.09 11.49
N TRP A 381 -1.22 8.09 12.31
CA TRP A 381 -1.36 8.19 13.77
C TRP A 381 -0.03 8.39 14.50
N GLY A 382 1.11 8.27 13.81
CA GLY A 382 2.43 8.33 14.45
C GLY A 382 2.65 7.21 15.47
N MET A 383 2.11 6.02 15.19
CA MET A 383 2.19 4.87 16.08
C MET A 383 3.63 4.37 16.20
N ASP A 384 3.98 3.76 17.31
CA ASP A 384 5.26 3.04 17.44
C ASP A 384 5.02 1.56 17.09
N LEU A 385 5.57 1.09 15.96
CA LEU A 385 5.36 -0.30 15.49
C LEU A 385 5.80 -1.34 16.53
N SER A 386 6.79 -1.04 17.38
CA SER A 386 7.24 -1.96 18.43
C SER A 386 6.18 -2.22 19.53
N LYS A 387 5.16 -1.36 19.61
CA LYS A 387 4.02 -1.43 20.53
C LYS A 387 2.74 -1.90 19.84
N VAL A 388 2.83 -2.27 18.56
CA VAL A 388 1.73 -2.88 17.81
C VAL A 388 1.80 -4.39 17.96
N VAL A 389 0.65 -5.00 18.20
CA VAL A 389 0.47 -6.45 18.36
C VAL A 389 -0.54 -6.90 17.33
N VAL A 390 -0.15 -7.76 16.41
CA VAL A 390 -1.02 -8.29 15.35
C VAL A 390 -1.40 -9.72 15.70
N PHE A 391 -2.70 -9.96 15.86
CA PHE A 391 -3.26 -11.30 16.05
C PHE A 391 -3.63 -11.88 14.70
N VAL A 392 -3.11 -13.08 14.42
CA VAL A 392 -3.31 -13.79 13.17
C VAL A 392 -3.73 -15.23 13.45
N GLY A 393 -4.49 -15.84 12.54
CA GLY A 393 -4.75 -17.28 12.56
C GLY A 393 -3.51 -18.09 12.19
N GLU A 394 -3.57 -19.40 12.29
CA GLU A 394 -2.49 -20.29 11.83
C GLU A 394 -2.34 -20.26 10.30
N CYS A 395 -3.47 -20.10 9.61
CA CYS A 395 -3.58 -19.83 8.20
C CYS A 395 -4.58 -18.70 7.98
N GLY A 396 -4.72 -18.25 6.73
CA GLY A 396 -5.69 -17.23 6.38
C GLY A 396 -5.71 -16.95 4.88
N ASP A 397 -6.26 -15.81 4.52
CA ASP A 397 -6.41 -15.34 3.15
C ASP A 397 -5.07 -15.24 2.38
N THR A 398 -5.14 -15.03 1.06
CA THR A 398 -3.92 -15.06 0.22
C THR A 398 -2.98 -13.86 0.39
N ASP A 399 -3.31 -12.92 1.26
CA ASP A 399 -2.47 -11.80 1.71
C ASP A 399 -1.96 -11.99 3.16
N TYR A 400 -2.24 -13.14 3.78
CA TYR A 400 -1.83 -13.52 5.14
C TYR A 400 -0.34 -13.27 5.43
N GLU A 401 0.54 -13.63 4.48
CA GLU A 401 2.00 -13.48 4.64
C GLU A 401 2.43 -12.02 4.85
N GLY A 402 1.67 -11.05 4.31
CA GLY A 402 2.00 -9.63 4.43
C GLY A 402 1.84 -9.07 5.84
N LEU A 403 1.11 -9.77 6.72
CA LEU A 403 0.84 -9.34 8.11
C LEU A 403 1.83 -9.93 9.12
N LEU A 404 2.62 -10.92 8.72
CA LEU A 404 3.46 -11.70 9.63
C LEU A 404 4.84 -11.06 9.83
N GLY A 405 5.40 -10.49 8.77
CA GLY A 405 6.70 -9.83 8.79
C GLY A 405 6.62 -8.38 9.26
N GLY A 406 7.54 -7.95 10.11
CA GLY A 406 7.65 -6.56 10.53
C GLY A 406 8.33 -6.36 11.87
N ILE A 407 8.33 -5.11 12.33
CA ILE A 407 8.82 -4.70 13.66
C ILE A 407 7.75 -4.96 14.73
N HIS A 408 6.47 -5.01 14.32
CA HIS A 408 5.37 -5.32 15.22
C HIS A 408 5.50 -6.73 15.80
N LYS A 409 4.82 -6.92 16.93
CA LYS A 409 4.74 -8.21 17.60
C LYS A 409 3.59 -9.00 16.99
N THR A 410 3.79 -10.29 16.73
CA THR A 410 2.79 -11.14 16.09
C THR A 410 2.40 -12.27 17.05
N VAL A 411 1.09 -12.42 17.28
CA VAL A 411 0.51 -13.51 18.07
C VAL A 411 -0.28 -14.42 17.13
N MET A 412 0.22 -15.64 16.93
CA MET A 412 -0.42 -16.64 16.08
C MET A 412 -1.31 -17.56 16.90
N LEU A 413 -2.61 -17.60 16.55
CA LEU A 413 -3.62 -18.45 17.17
C LEU A 413 -3.64 -19.81 16.45
N LYS A 414 -3.07 -20.84 17.08
CA LYS A 414 -3.00 -22.19 16.51
C LYS A 414 -4.39 -22.81 16.43
N GLY A 415 -4.68 -23.57 15.37
CA GLY A 415 -5.98 -24.20 15.15
C GLY A 415 -7.06 -23.28 14.58
N VAL A 416 -6.78 -21.98 14.39
CA VAL A 416 -7.72 -21.04 13.78
C VAL A 416 -7.47 -20.94 12.28
N ALA A 417 -8.55 -21.01 11.49
CA ALA A 417 -8.56 -20.90 10.03
C ALA A 417 -7.71 -21.96 9.30
N THR A 418 -7.59 -23.17 9.87
CA THR A 418 -6.84 -24.30 9.30
C THR A 418 -7.33 -24.73 7.92
N GLU A 419 -8.61 -24.53 7.62
CA GLU A 419 -9.20 -24.88 6.32
C GLU A 419 -8.62 -24.05 5.17
N ALA A 420 -8.21 -22.81 5.44
CA ALA A 420 -7.60 -21.90 4.47
C ALA A 420 -6.22 -22.38 3.95
N ARG A 421 -5.65 -23.46 4.51
CA ARG A 421 -4.42 -24.10 3.98
C ARG A 421 -4.53 -24.45 2.49
N LYS A 422 -5.74 -24.75 2.00
CA LYS A 422 -6.01 -25.06 0.58
C LYS A 422 -5.63 -23.89 -0.34
N LEU A 423 -5.75 -22.65 0.13
CA LEU A 423 -5.37 -21.44 -0.64
C LEU A 423 -3.86 -21.36 -0.87
N HIS A 424 -3.07 -21.97 0.02
CA HIS A 424 -1.62 -21.92 0.01
C HIS A 424 -0.99 -23.24 -0.48
N ALA A 425 -1.80 -24.20 -0.95
CA ALA A 425 -1.32 -25.51 -1.41
C ALA A 425 -0.31 -25.42 -2.57
N ASN A 426 -0.37 -24.35 -3.37
CA ASN A 426 0.54 -24.09 -4.49
C ASN A 426 1.72 -23.16 -4.11
N ARG A 427 2.11 -23.12 -2.83
CA ARG A 427 3.31 -22.41 -2.39
C ARG A 427 4.55 -23.18 -2.87
N ASN A 428 5.53 -22.47 -3.44
CA ASN A 428 6.74 -23.08 -3.99
C ASN A 428 7.90 -23.10 -2.97
N TYR A 429 7.62 -22.65 -1.74
CA TYR A 429 8.58 -22.47 -0.66
C TYR A 429 7.90 -22.87 0.67
N PRO A 430 8.64 -23.37 1.66
CA PRO A 430 8.12 -23.58 3.01
C PRO A 430 7.78 -22.24 3.69
N LEU A 431 6.81 -22.23 4.62
CA LEU A 431 6.44 -21.01 5.35
C LEU A 431 7.59 -20.47 6.23
N GLU A 432 8.47 -21.36 6.66
CA GLU A 432 9.66 -21.06 7.47
C GLU A 432 10.63 -20.10 6.75
N ASP A 433 10.65 -20.11 5.42
CA ASP A 433 11.45 -19.15 4.62
C ASP A 433 10.90 -17.72 4.71
N VAL A 434 9.62 -17.57 5.03
CA VAL A 434 8.95 -16.26 5.18
C VAL A 434 8.94 -15.80 6.63
N ILE A 435 8.84 -16.73 7.59
CA ILE A 435 8.74 -16.43 9.01
C ILE A 435 9.69 -17.35 9.79
N SER A 436 10.64 -16.75 10.49
CA SER A 436 11.34 -17.45 11.54
C SER A 436 10.48 -17.45 12.82
N PHE A 437 10.05 -18.63 13.23
CA PHE A 437 9.26 -18.82 14.46
C PHE A 437 10.06 -18.55 15.74
N ASP A 438 11.39 -18.43 15.62
CA ASP A 438 12.31 -18.15 16.73
C ASP A 438 12.51 -16.65 17.00
N MET A 439 11.75 -15.77 16.34
CA MET A 439 11.87 -14.33 16.55
C MET A 439 11.32 -13.89 17.92
N PRO A 440 11.97 -12.94 18.61
CA PRO A 440 11.52 -12.43 19.91
C PRO A 440 10.18 -11.69 19.84
N ASN A 441 9.79 -11.26 18.64
CA ASN A 441 8.52 -10.57 18.39
C ASN A 441 7.38 -11.53 18.03
N PHE A 442 7.61 -12.84 18.03
CA PHE A 442 6.62 -13.84 17.64
C PHE A 442 6.20 -14.70 18.84
N ALA A 443 4.90 -14.96 18.98
CA ALA A 443 4.38 -15.89 19.98
C ALA A 443 3.25 -16.75 19.40
N GLN A 444 3.29 -18.05 19.69
CA GLN A 444 2.23 -18.99 19.32
C GLN A 444 1.36 -19.30 20.54
N VAL A 445 0.04 -19.37 20.32
CA VAL A 445 -0.95 -19.72 21.34
C VAL A 445 -1.57 -21.06 20.93
N GLU A 446 -1.33 -22.12 21.71
CA GLU A 446 -1.85 -23.47 21.45
C GLU A 446 -3.27 -23.70 22.00
N GLY A 447 -3.70 -22.90 22.98
CA GLY A 447 -5.02 -22.99 23.60
C GLY A 447 -5.82 -21.70 23.40
N PHE A 448 -7.08 -21.84 23.00
CA PHE A 448 -7.96 -20.70 22.74
C PHE A 448 -8.61 -20.12 24.02
N LYS A 449 -7.87 -20.13 25.13
CA LYS A 449 -8.33 -19.57 26.41
C LYS A 449 -7.74 -18.17 26.60
N SER A 450 -8.49 -17.29 27.25
CA SER A 450 -8.07 -15.92 27.57
C SER A 450 -6.75 -15.90 28.37
N ASN A 451 -6.52 -16.88 29.24
CA ASN A 451 -5.26 -17.03 29.99
C ASN A 451 -4.05 -17.36 29.12
N ASP A 452 -4.22 -18.16 28.07
CA ASP A 452 -3.13 -18.55 27.17
C ASP A 452 -2.68 -17.35 26.32
N ILE A 453 -3.66 -16.57 25.83
CA ILE A 453 -3.43 -15.29 25.14
C ILE A 453 -2.68 -14.33 26.07
N ARG A 454 -3.13 -14.18 27.31
CA ARG A 454 -2.49 -13.31 28.31
C ARG A 454 -1.05 -13.72 28.59
N THR A 455 -0.77 -15.03 28.68
CA THR A 455 0.57 -15.57 28.89
C THR A 455 1.50 -15.26 27.72
N SER A 456 1.03 -15.43 26.47
CA SER A 456 1.80 -15.08 25.28
C SER A 456 2.07 -13.58 25.17
N LEU A 457 1.12 -12.72 25.56
CA LEU A 457 1.34 -11.27 25.65
C LEU A 457 2.36 -10.90 26.74
N GLY A 458 2.43 -11.67 27.83
CA GLY A 458 3.48 -11.56 28.85
C GLY A 458 4.87 -11.90 28.32
N LYS A 459 5.00 -13.01 27.56
CA LYS A 459 6.28 -13.39 26.90
C LYS A 459 6.81 -12.31 25.97
N LEU A 460 5.89 -11.64 25.27
CA LEU A 460 6.19 -10.51 24.38
C LEU A 460 6.46 -9.18 25.11
N GLY A 461 6.43 -9.17 26.44
CA GLY A 461 6.71 -7.99 27.27
C GLY A 461 5.67 -6.86 27.15
N ILE A 462 4.44 -7.18 26.72
CA ILE A 462 3.36 -6.19 26.52
C ILE A 462 2.57 -5.99 27.82
N LEU A 463 2.33 -7.08 28.56
CA LEU A 463 1.66 -7.10 29.85
C LEU A 463 2.70 -7.35 30.95
N LYS A 464 2.64 -6.59 32.05
CA LYS A 464 3.37 -6.95 33.27
C LYS A 464 2.61 -8.12 33.91
N GLY A 465 3.34 -9.20 34.20
CA GLY A 465 2.83 -10.42 34.81
C GLY A 465 2.08 -10.20 36.11
#